data_AF-L9VGJ5-F1
#
_entry.id   AF-L9VGJ5-F1
#
_cell.length_a   1.000
_cell.length_b   1.000
_cell.length_c   1.000
_cell.angle_alpha   90.00
_cell.angle_beta   90.00
_cell.angle_gamma   90.00
#
_symmetry.space_group_name_H-M   'P 1'
#
loop_
_entity.id
_entity.type
_entity.pdbx_description
1 polymer ?
#
loop_
_entity_poly.entity_id
_entity_poly.type
_entity_poly.pdbx_seq_one_letter_code
_entity_poly.pdbx_strand_id
1 'polypeptide(L)'
;MTSPAIGRVDGADPQTVELPLTPTTQRVLHEAIGHCYDELAISCEACEDGDAPPDELFAHLEALYVATADESLSQFELTYERTEQREQE
;
A
#
# COMPACT_ATOMS: atom_id res chain seq x y z
N MET A 1 18.23 10.51 -11.69
CA MET A 1 17.46 10.08 -10.51
C MET A 1 17.55 8.58 -10.44
N THR A 2 17.91 8.03 -9.29
CA THR A 2 18.15 6.59 -9.11
C THR A 2 16.95 6.04 -8.36
N SER A 3 16.09 5.24 -9.01
CA SER A 3 14.97 4.57 -8.35
C SER A 3 15.50 3.64 -7.24
N PRO A 4 14.80 3.52 -6.11
CA PRO A 4 15.21 2.61 -5.06
C PRO A 4 15.15 1.17 -5.59
N ALA A 5 16.25 0.43 -5.41
CA ALA A 5 16.34 -0.97 -5.77
C ALA A 5 15.56 -1.79 -4.74
N ILE A 6 14.28 -2.05 -5.03
CA ILE A 6 13.50 -3.05 -4.30
C ILE A 6 14.07 -4.42 -4.69
N GLY A 7 14.50 -5.19 -3.68
CA GLY A 7 15.11 -6.50 -3.87
C GLY A 7 14.16 -7.40 -4.66
N ARG A 8 14.60 -7.86 -5.83
CA ARG A 8 13.86 -8.81 -6.67
C ARG A 8 13.62 -10.09 -5.90
N VAL A 9 12.35 -10.36 -5.59
CA VAL A 9 11.88 -11.72 -5.29
C VAL A 9 11.59 -12.39 -6.63
N ASP A 10 12.03 -13.63 -6.78
CA ASP A 10 12.06 -14.37 -8.04
C ASP A 10 10.67 -14.44 -8.72
N GLY A 11 10.55 -13.86 -9.93
CA GLY A 11 9.57 -14.29 -10.94
C GLY A 11 8.41 -13.35 -11.32
N ALA A 12 8.12 -12.29 -10.58
CA ALA A 12 7.09 -11.31 -10.95
C ALA A 12 7.73 -9.95 -11.26
N ASP A 13 7.51 -9.40 -12.46
CA ASP A 13 7.96 -8.04 -12.76
C ASP A 13 7.06 -7.05 -11.99
N PRO A 14 7.62 -6.25 -11.07
CA PRO A 14 6.84 -5.29 -10.30
C PRO A 14 6.24 -4.25 -11.24
N GLN A 15 4.94 -3.99 -11.07
CA GLN A 15 4.22 -2.97 -11.82
C GLN A 15 4.06 -1.73 -10.97
N THR A 16 4.42 -0.58 -11.53
CA THR A 16 4.25 0.73 -10.88
C THR A 16 3.17 1.52 -11.61
N VAL A 17 2.23 2.07 -10.84
CA VAL A 17 1.20 2.99 -11.34
C VAL A 17 1.36 4.34 -10.65
N GLU A 18 1.45 5.39 -11.45
CA GLU A 18 1.40 6.78 -11.00
C GLU A 18 -0.05 7.27 -11.01
N LEU A 19 -0.51 7.83 -9.89
CA LEU A 19 -1.87 8.37 -9.80
C LEU A 19 -1.87 9.90 -9.91
N PRO A 20 -2.79 10.49 -10.69
CA PRO A 20 -2.91 11.95 -10.76
C PRO A 20 -3.44 12.49 -9.42
N LEU A 21 -2.72 13.40 -8.78
CA LEU A 21 -3.10 13.99 -7.49
C LEU A 21 -4.15 15.09 -7.63
N THR A 22 -5.31 14.71 -8.14
CA THR A 22 -6.50 15.56 -8.08
C THR A 22 -7.12 15.50 -6.68
N PRO A 23 -7.92 16.49 -6.25
CA PRO A 23 -8.63 16.42 -4.98
C PRO A 23 -9.51 15.17 -4.85
N THR A 24 -10.13 14.73 -5.96
CA THR A 24 -10.90 13.48 -5.99
C THR A 24 -10.01 12.26 -5.75
N THR A 25 -8.85 12.19 -6.40
CA THR A 25 -7.91 11.08 -6.19
C THR A 25 -7.40 11.06 -4.76
N GLN A 26 -7.04 12.21 -4.19
CA GLN A 26 -6.55 12.29 -2.82
C GLN A 26 -7.62 11.86 -1.80
N ARG A 27 -8.88 12.27 -2.01
CA ARG A 27 -10.00 11.80 -1.18
C ARG A 27 -10.20 10.29 -1.27
N VAL A 28 -10.18 9.73 -2.48
CA VAL A 28 -10.33 8.28 -2.68
C VAL A 28 -9.16 7.52 -2.04
N LEU A 29 -7.94 8.04 -2.18
CA LEU A 29 -6.76 7.48 -1.51
C LEU A 29 -6.92 7.52 0.01
N HIS A 30 -7.35 8.66 0.56
CA HIS A 30 -7.59 8.82 2.00
C HIS A 30 -8.56 7.76 2.54
N GLU A 31 -9.70 7.59 1.87
CA GLU A 31 -10.71 6.59 2.23
C GLU A 31 -10.14 5.16 2.11
N ALA A 32 -9.42 4.86 1.03
CA ALA A 32 -8.82 3.54 0.81
C ALA A 32 -7.73 3.18 1.83
N ILE A 33 -6.88 4.13 2.19
CA ILE A 33 -5.81 3.92 3.19
C ILE A 33 -6.40 3.68 4.56
N GLY A 34 -7.43 4.46 4.95
CA GLY A 34 -8.15 4.24 6.20
C GLY A 34 -8.75 2.83 6.26
N HIS A 35 -9.39 2.38 5.17
CA HIS A 35 -9.93 1.03 5.11
C HIS A 35 -8.84 -0.05 5.20
N CYS A 36 -7.70 0.12 4.50
CA CYS A 36 -6.57 -0.80 4.62
C CYS A 36 -6.02 -0.88 6.05
N TYR A 37 -5.93 0.26 6.74
CA TYR A 37 -5.50 0.30 8.14
C TYR A 37 -6.45 -0.49 9.03
N ASP A 38 -7.77 -0.27 8.89
CA ASP A 38 -8.78 -0.96 9.69
C ASP A 38 -8.75 -2.47 9.47
N GLU A 39 -8.71 -2.93 8.22
CA GLU A 39 -8.65 -4.36 7.88
C GLU A 39 -7.35 -5.00 8.39
N LEU A 40 -6.22 -4.28 8.31
CA LEU A 40 -4.95 -4.75 8.85
C LEU A 40 -5.02 -4.88 10.38
N ALA A 41 -5.62 -3.90 11.07
CA ALA A 41 -5.80 -3.93 12.52
C ALA A 41 -6.68 -5.12 12.95
N ILE A 42 -7.79 -5.36 12.23
CA ILE A 42 -8.65 -6.54 12.46
C ILE A 42 -7.88 -7.83 12.23
N SER A 43 -7.08 -7.91 11.16
CA SER A 43 -6.25 -9.08 10.87
C SER A 43 -5.20 -9.32 11.94
N CYS A 44 -4.58 -8.27 12.49
CA CYS A 44 -3.64 -8.39 13.61
C CYS A 44 -4.29 -9.00 14.85
N GLU A 45 -5.49 -8.53 15.21
CA GLU A 45 -6.23 -9.07 16.36
C GLU A 45 -6.58 -10.55 16.18
N ALA A 46 -6.73 -11.01 14.94
CA ALA A 46 -7.01 -12.40 14.59
C ALA A 46 -5.77 -13.29 14.46
N CYS A 47 -4.56 -12.72 14.38
CA CYS A 47 -3.33 -13.49 14.26
C CYS A 47 -2.86 -14.07 15.61
N GLU A 48 -2.42 -15.32 15.60
CA GLU A 48 -1.67 -15.90 16.72
C GLU A 48 -0.22 -15.37 16.69
N ASP A 49 0.42 -15.24 17.87
CA ASP A 49 1.76 -14.68 18.04
C ASP A 49 2.76 -15.21 16.99
N GLY A 50 3.16 -14.35 16.05
CA GLY A 50 4.20 -14.64 15.04
C GLY A 50 3.86 -14.30 13.59
N ASP A 51 2.58 -14.09 13.26
CA ASP A 51 2.13 -13.72 11.89
C ASP A 51 1.64 -12.27 11.78
N ALA A 52 1.89 -11.47 12.82
CA ALA A 52 1.51 -10.07 12.83
C ALA A 52 2.32 -9.27 11.79
N PRO A 53 1.70 -8.37 11.03
CA PRO A 53 2.39 -7.45 10.15
C PRO A 53 3.39 -6.59 10.95
N PRO A 54 4.47 -6.13 10.30
CA PRO A 54 5.47 -5.30 10.97
C PRO A 54 4.86 -3.99 11.46
N ASP A 55 5.19 -3.57 12.68
CA ASP A 55 4.71 -2.31 13.29
C ASP A 55 4.96 -1.08 12.40
N GLU A 56 6.05 -1.09 11.64
CA GLU A 56 6.39 -0.04 10.69
C GLU A 56 5.29 0.15 9.63
N LEU A 57 4.57 -0.91 9.24
CA LEU A 57 3.50 -0.82 8.24
C LEU A 57 2.36 0.09 8.71
N PHE A 58 1.95 0.00 9.97
CA PHE A 58 0.94 0.89 10.55
C PHE A 58 1.40 2.35 10.53
N ALA A 59 2.64 2.61 10.92
CA ALA A 59 3.21 3.95 10.89
C ALA A 59 3.24 4.56 9.47
N HIS A 60 3.57 3.74 8.46
CA HIS A 60 3.55 4.20 7.06
C HIS A 60 2.13 4.48 6.57
N LEU A 61 1.15 3.64 6.94
CA LEU A 61 -0.26 3.84 6.58
C LEU A 61 -0.83 5.10 7.25
N GLU A 62 -0.53 5.35 8.53
CA GLU A 62 -0.92 6.59 9.22
C GLU A 62 -0.33 7.84 8.56
N ALA A 63 0.97 7.81 8.24
CA ALA A 63 1.63 8.94 7.58
C ALA A 63 0.97 9.25 6.22
N LEU A 64 0.62 8.22 5.46
CA LEU A 64 -0.05 8.37 4.16
C LEU A 64 -1.50 8.84 4.31
N TYR A 65 -2.22 8.36 5.33
CA TYR A 65 -3.57 8.82 5.66
C TYR A 65 -3.60 10.32 6.01
N VAL A 66 -2.65 10.79 6.82
CA VAL A 66 -2.50 12.22 7.13
C VAL A 66 -2.14 13.01 5.88
N ALA A 67 -1.18 12.53 5.08
CA ALA A 67 -0.73 13.24 3.88
C ALA A 67 -1.85 13.41 2.83
N THR A 68 -2.75 12.42 2.71
CA THR A 68 -3.92 12.49 1.83
C THR A 68 -5.01 13.44 2.36
N ALA A 69 -5.14 13.60 3.68
CA ALA A 69 -6.07 14.56 4.29
C ALA A 69 -5.59 16.01 4.15
N ASP A 70 -4.30 16.24 4.34
CA ASP A 70 -3.67 17.56 4.29
C ASP A 70 -3.39 18.04 2.85
N GLU A 71 -3.78 17.24 1.84
CA GLU A 71 -3.48 17.46 0.42
C GLU A 71 -1.98 17.69 0.14
N SER A 72 -1.11 17.16 1.00
CA SER A 72 0.34 17.44 1.00
C SER A 72 1.16 16.51 0.13
N LEU A 73 0.52 15.51 -0.50
CA LEU A 73 1.16 14.64 -1.46
C LEU A 73 1.61 15.44 -2.69
N SER A 74 2.88 15.28 -3.05
CA SER A 74 3.45 15.82 -4.30
C SER A 74 3.51 14.78 -5.42
N GLN A 75 3.59 13.49 -5.05
CA GLN A 75 3.56 12.35 -5.95
C GLN A 75 3.02 11.12 -5.19
N PHE A 76 2.31 10.24 -5.90
CA PHE A 76 1.90 8.94 -5.38
C PHE A 76 2.16 7.84 -6.41
N GLU A 77 2.96 6.85 -6.01
CA GLU A 77 3.32 5.68 -6.80
C GLU A 77 2.90 4.42 -6.03
N LEU A 78 2.14 3.54 -6.68
CA LEU A 78 1.83 2.21 -6.16
C LEU A 78 2.63 1.18 -6.95
N THR A 79 3.52 0.47 -6.27
CA THR A 79 4.21 -0.68 -6.84
C THR A 79 3.64 -1.97 -6.27
N TYR A 80 3.24 -2.88 -7.14
CA TYR A 80 2.66 -4.16 -6.74
C TYR A 80 3.17 -5.29 -7.63
N GLU A 81 3.16 -6.50 -7.07
CA GLU A 81 3.40 -7.74 -7.82
C GLU A 81 2.05 -8.37 -8.15
N ARG A 82 1.79 -8.57 -9.45
CA ARG A 82 0.60 -9.29 -9.88
C ARG A 82 0.89 -10.79 -9.81
N THR A 83 0.31 -11.48 -8.84
CA THR A 83 0.29 -12.94 -8.85
C THR A 83 -0.70 -13.39 -9.92
N GLU A 84 -0.23 -13.96 -11.03
CA GLU A 84 -1.13 -14.62 -11.97
C GLU A 84 -1.75 -15.85 -11.28
N GLN A 85 -3.00 -15.73 -10.83
CA GLN A 85 -3.81 -16.91 -10.57
C GLN A 85 -4.04 -17.60 -11.92
N ARG A 86 -3.19 -18.57 -12.27
CA ARG A 86 -3.59 -19.58 -13.24
C ARG A 86 -4.72 -20.37 -12.60
N GLU A 87 -5.95 -20.07 -12.98
CA GLU A 87 -7.07 -20.98 -12.81
C GLU A 87 -6.62 -22.33 -13.42
N GLN A 88 -6.40 -23.33 -12.56
CA GLN A 88 -6.17 -24.69 -13.02
C GLN A 88 -7.50 -25.23 -13.52
N GLU A 89 -7.67 -25.27 -14.85
CA GLU A 89 -8.70 -26.08 -15.52
C GLU A 89 -8.43 -27.58 -15.35
#